data_AF-A0A5Q1NAK4-F1
#
_entry.id   AF-A0A5Q1NAK4-F1
#
_cell.length_a   1.000
_cell.length_b   1.000
_cell.length_c   1.000
_cell.angle_alpha   90.00
_cell.angle_beta   90.00
_cell.angle_gamma   90.00
#
_symmetry.space_group_name_H-M   'P 1'
#
loop_
_entity.id
_entity.type
_entity.pdbx_description
1 polymer ?
#
loop_
_entity_poly.entity_id
_entity_poly.type
_entity_poly.pdbx_seq_one_letter_code
_entity_poly.pdbx_strand_id
1 'polypeptide(L)'
;MRTFLLLALTFVAVNGSQPDLRKTLLKDIIVFVNQTLHNHSEKNLKQFVRDIFQSVRCSDEALCQAAKVLNGVHLNTDPNNMIYRNLFTYADLTVHRNCSVTASEEHPVKDFLKKIKDCCQLLYSKPVSRPKRVK
;
A
#
# COMPACT_ATOMS: atom_id res chain seq x y z
N MET A 1 48.50 24.09 37.59
CA MET A 1 47.16 24.34 37.01
C MET A 1 46.90 23.26 35.98
N ARG A 2 45.93 22.36 36.20
CA ARG A 2 45.54 21.30 35.23
C ARG A 2 44.06 21.51 34.92
N THR A 3 43.76 22.08 33.76
CA THR A 3 42.41 22.22 33.23
C THR A 3 42.03 20.93 32.50
N PHE A 4 41.12 20.16 33.08
CA PHE A 4 40.44 19.08 32.39
C PHE A 4 39.25 19.68 31.62
N LEU A 5 39.39 19.84 30.31
CA LEU A 5 38.27 20.14 29.42
C LEU A 5 37.46 18.85 29.22
N LEU A 6 36.34 18.74 29.95
CA LEU A 6 35.34 17.70 29.72
C LEU A 6 34.53 18.09 28.47
N LEU A 7 34.84 17.46 27.34
CA LEU A 7 33.96 17.45 26.17
C LEU A 7 32.74 16.58 26.50
N ALA A 8 31.67 17.24 26.96
CA ALA A 8 30.34 16.64 26.98
C ALA A 8 29.84 16.56 25.53
N LEU A 9 30.07 15.41 24.89
CA LEU A 9 29.38 15.03 23.66
C LEU A 9 27.89 14.92 23.99
N THR A 10 27.13 15.97 23.66
CA THR A 10 25.68 15.91 23.60
C THR A 10 25.32 14.92 22.50
N PHE A 11 24.95 13.70 22.90
CA PHE A 11 24.21 12.80 22.03
C PHE A 11 22.89 13.50 21.69
N VAL A 12 22.89 14.23 20.57
CA VAL A 12 21.65 14.60 19.90
C VAL A 12 21.04 13.27 19.49
N ALA A 13 20.12 12.75 20.31
CA ALA A 13 19.27 11.66 19.92
C ALA A 13 18.47 12.16 18.72
N VAL A 14 18.98 11.89 17.51
CA VAL A 14 18.23 11.99 16.28
C VAL A 14 17.18 10.89 16.38
N ASN A 15 16.08 11.17 17.09
CA ASN A 15 14.85 10.41 17.04
C ASN A 15 14.21 10.66 15.66
N GLY A 16 14.95 10.38 14.59
CA GLY A 16 14.39 10.22 13.26
C GLY A 16 13.60 8.94 13.31
N SER A 17 12.28 9.02 13.52
CA SER A 17 11.41 7.89 13.32
C SER A 17 11.65 7.38 11.90
N GLN A 18 12.23 6.19 11.76
CA GLN A 18 12.36 5.56 10.45
C GLN A 18 10.97 5.57 9.78
N PRO A 19 10.87 5.96 8.50
CA PRO A 19 9.60 6.00 7.81
C PRO A 19 8.95 4.61 7.86
N ASP A 20 7.70 4.56 8.31
CA ASP A 20 6.91 3.34 8.29
C ASP A 20 6.66 2.96 6.83
N LEU A 21 7.46 2.02 6.33
CA LEU A 21 7.44 1.56 4.94
C LEU A 21 6.04 1.12 4.51
N ARG A 22 5.25 0.52 5.43
CA ARG A 22 3.87 0.13 5.14
C ARG A 22 3.01 1.35 4.84
N LYS A 23 3.13 2.41 5.66
CA LYS A 23 2.39 3.66 5.43
C LYS A 23 2.85 4.39 4.17
N THR A 24 4.14 4.37 3.86
CA THR A 24 4.66 4.92 2.60
C THR A 24 4.04 4.21 1.40
N LEU A 25 4.05 2.87 1.38
CA LEU A 25 3.46 2.09 0.30
C LEU A 25 1.96 2.35 0.13
N LEU A 26 1.20 2.41 1.22
CA LEU A 26 -0.23 2.74 1.15
C LEU A 26 -0.47 4.11 0.53
N LYS A 27 0.33 5.12 0.91
CA LYS A 27 0.25 6.47 0.36
C LYS A 27 0.59 6.47 -1.13
N ASP A 28 1.64 5.79 -1.54
CA ASP A 28 2.06 5.71 -2.94
C ASP A 28 0.99 5.04 -3.80
N ILE A 29 0.38 3.94 -3.33
CA ILE A 29 -0.74 3.28 -4.02
C ILE A 29 -1.90 4.28 -4.22
N ILE A 30 -2.27 5.05 -3.20
CA ILE A 30 -3.34 6.06 -3.31
C ILE A 30 -3.01 7.11 -4.37
N VAL A 31 -1.75 7.58 -4.42
CA VAL A 31 -1.29 8.57 -5.40
C VAL A 31 -1.38 8.00 -6.82
N PHE A 32 -0.82 6.82 -7.06
CA PHE A 32 -0.84 6.19 -8.38
C PHE A 32 -2.28 5.89 -8.85
N VAL A 33 -3.14 5.36 -7.97
CA VAL A 33 -4.55 5.14 -8.30
C VAL A 33 -5.23 6.44 -8.69
N ASN A 34 -5.03 7.53 -7.93
CA ASN A 34 -5.63 8.81 -8.28
C ASN A 34 -5.12 9.32 -9.63
N GLN A 35 -3.82 9.21 -9.93
CA GLN A 35 -3.26 9.60 -11.22
C GLN A 35 -3.89 8.81 -12.38
N THR A 36 -3.98 7.48 -12.24
CA THR A 36 -4.61 6.63 -13.27
C THR A 36 -6.09 6.98 -13.47
N LEU A 37 -6.85 7.19 -12.40
CA LEU A 37 -8.28 7.50 -12.49
C LEU A 37 -8.59 8.85 -13.14
N HIS A 38 -7.68 9.82 -13.06
CA HIS A 38 -7.83 11.15 -13.67
C HIS A 38 -7.18 11.26 -15.05
N ASN A 39 -6.48 10.22 -15.52
CA ASN A 39 -5.94 10.24 -16.87
C ASN A 39 -7.04 9.92 -17.90
N HIS A 40 -7.48 10.94 -18.65
CA HIS A 40 -8.46 10.78 -19.73
C HIS A 40 -7.97 9.89 -20.88
N SER A 41 -6.66 9.68 -21.01
CA SER A 41 -6.07 8.80 -22.03
C SER A 41 -5.98 7.32 -21.58
N GLU A 42 -6.40 6.98 -20.37
CA GLU A 42 -6.38 5.59 -19.89
C GLU A 42 -7.54 4.78 -20.51
N LYS A 43 -7.20 3.86 -21.41
CA LYS A 43 -8.17 3.08 -22.17
C LYS A 43 -8.65 1.86 -21.40
N ASN A 44 -7.83 1.34 -20.49
CA ASN A 44 -8.08 0.05 -19.84
C ASN A 44 -8.93 0.18 -18.56
N LEU A 45 -9.34 1.39 -18.17
CA LEU A 45 -10.28 1.60 -17.06
C LEU A 45 -11.63 0.89 -17.24
N LYS A 46 -12.03 0.61 -18.49
CA LYS A 46 -13.28 -0.09 -18.82
C LYS A 46 -13.13 -1.62 -18.90
N GLN A 47 -11.90 -2.15 -18.84
CA GLN A 47 -11.67 -3.59 -18.77
C GLN A 47 -12.31 -4.14 -17.50
N PHE A 48 -12.86 -5.34 -17.57
CA PHE A 48 -13.44 -6.02 -16.41
C PHE A 48 -12.39 -6.89 -15.71
N VAL A 49 -12.45 -6.89 -14.38
CA VAL A 49 -11.61 -7.70 -13.51
C VAL A 49 -12.44 -8.25 -12.35
N ARG A 50 -12.00 -9.40 -11.80
CA ARG A 50 -12.65 -10.00 -10.63
C ARG A 50 -12.60 -9.06 -9.44
N ASP A 51 -13.76 -8.71 -8.90
CA ASP A 51 -13.88 -7.74 -7.82
C ASP A 51 -13.99 -8.44 -6.46
N ILE A 52 -12.85 -8.54 -5.76
CA ILE A 52 -12.78 -9.19 -4.45
C ILE A 52 -13.55 -8.43 -3.35
N PHE A 53 -13.78 -7.12 -3.53
CA PHE A 53 -14.36 -6.28 -2.48
C PHE A 53 -15.89 -6.43 -2.34
N GLN A 54 -16.54 -7.23 -3.19
CA GLN A 54 -17.95 -7.59 -3.03
C GLN A 54 -18.17 -8.58 -1.88
N SER A 55 -17.20 -9.47 -1.66
CA SER A 55 -17.28 -10.55 -0.66
C SER A 55 -16.24 -10.43 0.45
N VAL A 56 -15.18 -9.64 0.25
CA VAL A 56 -14.06 -9.49 1.19
C VAL A 56 -14.03 -8.07 1.75
N ARG A 57 -13.97 -7.96 3.08
CA ARG A 57 -13.75 -6.68 3.77
C ARG A 57 -12.31 -6.21 3.61
N CYS A 58 -12.12 -4.89 3.59
CA CYS A 58 -10.78 -4.30 3.54
C CYS A 58 -9.86 -4.81 4.67
N SER A 59 -8.71 -5.34 4.27
CA SER A 59 -7.69 -5.94 5.13
C SER A 59 -6.35 -6.01 4.39
N ASP A 60 -5.27 -6.34 5.10
CA ASP A 60 -3.95 -6.57 4.49
C ASP A 60 -4.01 -7.71 3.45
N GLU A 61 -4.78 -8.77 3.75
CA GLU A 61 -5.02 -9.87 2.81
C GLU A 61 -5.82 -9.42 1.57
N ALA A 62 -6.83 -8.56 1.73
CA ALA A 62 -7.59 -8.02 0.60
C ALA A 62 -6.70 -7.25 -0.37
N LEU A 63 -5.68 -6.52 0.13
CA LEU A 63 -4.70 -5.84 -0.73
C LEU A 63 -3.78 -6.84 -1.47
N CYS A 64 -3.43 -7.97 -0.86
CA CYS A 64 -2.77 -9.06 -1.58
C CYS A 64 -3.64 -9.61 -2.72
N GLN A 65 -4.92 -9.88 -2.44
CA GLN A 65 -5.84 -10.42 -3.44
C GLN A 65 -6.03 -9.43 -4.59
N ALA A 66 -6.12 -8.13 -4.27
CA ALA A 66 -6.16 -7.07 -5.26
C ALA A 66 -4.89 -7.02 -6.13
N ALA A 67 -3.70 -7.25 -5.56
CA ALA A 67 -2.48 -7.39 -6.34
C ALA A 67 -2.58 -8.55 -7.35
N LYS A 68 -3.08 -9.71 -6.91
CA LYS A 68 -3.25 -10.86 -7.82
C LYS A 68 -4.23 -10.60 -8.94
N VAL A 69 -5.32 -9.86 -8.69
CA VAL A 69 -6.29 -9.47 -9.72
C VAL A 69 -5.67 -8.48 -10.72
N LEU A 70 -4.87 -7.52 -10.25
CA LEU A 70 -4.22 -6.54 -11.12
C LEU A 70 -3.01 -7.10 -11.88
N ASN A 71 -2.54 -8.29 -11.54
CA ASN A 71 -1.45 -8.93 -12.26
C ASN A 71 -1.88 -9.21 -13.71
N GLY A 72 -1.18 -8.64 -14.68
CA GLY A 72 -1.54 -8.71 -16.11
C GLY A 72 -2.54 -7.65 -16.57
N VAL A 73 -3.01 -6.76 -15.71
CA VAL A 73 -3.72 -5.54 -16.14
C VAL A 73 -2.69 -4.53 -16.61
N HIS A 74 -2.82 -4.08 -17.86
CA HIS A 74 -1.97 -3.05 -18.42
C HIS A 74 -2.64 -1.69 -18.27
N LEU A 75 -1.96 -0.70 -17.71
CA LEU A 75 -2.43 0.69 -17.62
C LEU A 75 -1.53 1.56 -18.50
N ASN A 76 -2.12 2.38 -19.35
CA ASN A 76 -1.41 3.26 -20.30
C ASN A 76 -0.41 4.20 -19.61
N THR A 77 -0.72 4.69 -18.41
CA THR A 77 0.18 5.59 -17.65
C THR A 77 1.33 4.87 -16.98
N ASP A 78 1.26 3.54 -16.90
CA ASP A 78 2.08 2.78 -15.98
C ASP A 78 2.49 1.45 -16.62
N PRO A 79 3.50 1.47 -17.50
CA PRO A 79 3.97 0.26 -18.18
C PRO A 79 4.51 -0.79 -17.20
N ASN A 80 4.84 -0.40 -15.97
CA ASN A 80 5.33 -1.27 -14.91
C ASN A 80 4.24 -1.70 -13.91
N ASN A 81 3.01 -1.17 -14.05
CA ASN A 81 1.92 -1.32 -13.09
C ASN A 81 2.41 -1.18 -11.63
N MET A 82 2.94 0.00 -11.29
CA MET A 82 3.36 0.40 -9.96
C MET A 82 2.28 0.19 -8.90
N ILE A 83 0.99 0.28 -9.25
CA ILE A 83 -0.11 -0.07 -8.34
C ILE A 83 0.01 -1.55 -7.93
N TYR A 84 0.08 -2.48 -8.89
CA TYR A 84 0.32 -3.90 -8.64
C TYR A 84 1.60 -4.14 -7.85
N ARG A 85 2.73 -3.54 -8.27
CA ARG A 85 4.03 -3.76 -7.61
C ARG A 85 4.02 -3.33 -6.15
N ASN A 86 3.39 -2.19 -5.85
CA ASN A 86 3.32 -1.68 -4.49
C ASN A 86 2.35 -2.49 -3.63
N LEU A 87 1.22 -2.94 -4.17
CA LEU A 87 0.30 -3.85 -3.47
C LEU A 87 0.98 -5.17 -3.14
N PHE A 88 1.74 -5.74 -4.08
CA PHE A 88 2.47 -6.99 -3.85
C PHE A 88 3.57 -6.82 -2.79
N THR A 89 4.33 -5.72 -2.85
CA THR A 89 5.35 -5.39 -1.83
C THR A 89 4.71 -5.19 -0.45
N TYR A 90 3.55 -4.52 -0.38
CA TYR A 90 2.81 -4.37 0.87
C TYR A 90 2.34 -5.72 1.43
N ALA A 91 1.85 -6.62 0.58
CA ALA A 91 1.44 -7.97 0.97
C ALA A 91 2.59 -8.82 1.52
N ASP A 92 3.79 -8.68 0.96
CA ASP A 92 5.01 -9.35 1.45
C ASP A 92 5.38 -8.86 2.86
N LEU A 93 5.34 -7.54 3.08
CA LEU A 93 5.58 -6.93 4.41
C LEU A 93 4.53 -7.26 5.47
N THR A 94 3.36 -7.73 5.05
CA THR A 94 2.23 -8.07 5.96
C THR A 94 2.01 -9.57 6.09
N VAL A 95 2.91 -10.41 5.55
CA VAL A 95 2.85 -11.89 5.65
C VAL A 95 1.63 -12.49 4.94
N HIS A 96 1.01 -11.75 4.01
CA HIS A 96 -0.19 -12.20 3.28
C HIS A 96 0.07 -12.60 1.83
N ARG A 97 1.34 -12.68 1.38
CA ARG A 97 1.73 -12.94 -0.02
C ARG A 97 1.06 -14.17 -0.69
N ASN A 98 0.68 -15.17 0.09
CA ASN A 98 0.06 -16.40 -0.41
C ASN A 98 -1.48 -16.38 -0.43
N CYS A 99 -2.11 -15.20 -0.51
CA CYS A 99 -3.57 -15.07 -0.58
C CYS A 99 -4.19 -15.77 -1.80
N SER A 100 -5.44 -16.25 -1.71
CA SER A 100 -6.19 -16.81 -2.86
C SER A 100 -7.31 -15.86 -3.31
N VAL A 101 -7.60 -15.84 -4.61
CA VAL A 101 -8.73 -15.07 -5.17
C VAL A 101 -9.88 -16.01 -5.46
N THR A 102 -11.00 -15.86 -4.75
CA THR A 102 -12.21 -16.69 -4.92
C THR A 102 -13.40 -15.91 -5.49
N ALA A 103 -13.24 -14.62 -5.76
CA ALA A 103 -14.31 -13.78 -6.29
C ALA A 103 -14.74 -14.21 -7.70
N SER A 104 -16.05 -14.23 -7.93
CA SER A 104 -16.69 -14.58 -9.20
C SER A 104 -17.25 -13.38 -9.96
N GLU A 105 -17.61 -12.30 -9.25
CA GLU A 105 -18.15 -11.10 -9.87
C GLU A 105 -17.05 -10.26 -10.50
N GLU A 106 -17.32 -9.69 -11.67
CA GLU A 106 -16.39 -8.81 -12.37
C GLU A 106 -16.94 -7.39 -12.45
N HIS A 107 -16.05 -6.41 -12.26
CA HIS A 107 -16.37 -4.99 -12.37
C HIS A 107 -15.30 -4.27 -13.19
N PRO A 108 -15.60 -3.09 -13.75
CA PRO A 108 -14.60 -2.29 -14.44
C PRO A 108 -13.39 -1.98 -13.54
N VAL A 109 -12.19 -2.03 -14.11
CA VAL A 109 -10.92 -1.67 -13.43
C VAL A 109 -11.05 -0.33 -12.73
N LYS A 110 -11.75 0.65 -13.34
CA LYS A 110 -12.03 1.95 -12.70
C LYS A 110 -12.63 1.83 -11.31
N ASP A 111 -13.67 1.00 -11.17
CA ASP A 111 -14.39 0.86 -9.91
C ASP A 111 -13.60 0.00 -8.93
N PHE A 112 -12.89 -1.01 -9.42
CA PHE A 112 -11.97 -1.80 -8.63
C PHE A 112 -10.84 -0.96 -8.02
N LEU A 113 -10.22 -0.08 -8.82
CA LEU A 113 -9.17 0.83 -8.36
C LEU A 113 -9.67 1.80 -7.27
N LYS A 114 -10.90 2.31 -7.39
CA LYS A 114 -11.50 3.14 -6.32
C LYS A 114 -11.58 2.36 -5.00
N LYS A 115 -12.05 1.12 -5.02
CA LYS A 115 -12.14 0.27 -3.82
C LYS A 115 -10.77 -0.03 -3.21
N ILE A 116 -9.74 -0.25 -4.05
CA ILE A 116 -8.35 -0.36 -3.59
C ILE A 116 -7.92 0.91 -2.85
N LYS A 117 -8.15 2.09 -3.46
CA LYS A 117 -7.80 3.38 -2.85
C LYS A 117 -8.48 3.56 -1.50
N ASP A 118 -9.77 3.30 -1.42
CA ASP A 118 -10.56 3.45 -0.19
C ASP A 118 -10.04 2.49 0.89
N CYS A 119 -9.69 1.25 0.51
CA CYS A 119 -9.08 0.30 1.44
C CYS A 119 -7.70 0.76 1.93
N CYS A 120 -6.85 1.26 1.03
CA CYS A 120 -5.55 1.81 1.41
C CYS A 120 -5.68 3.01 2.36
N GLN A 121 -6.65 3.90 2.14
CA GLN A 121 -6.94 5.03 3.04
C GLN A 121 -7.39 4.56 4.42
N LEU A 122 -8.25 3.54 4.48
CA LEU A 122 -8.69 2.93 5.74
C LEU A 122 -7.51 2.33 6.50
N LEU A 123 -6.61 1.59 5.84
CA LEU A 123 -5.44 1.01 6.50
C LEU A 123 -4.40 2.06 6.90
N TYR A 124 -4.24 3.12 6.11
CA TYR A 124 -3.31 4.22 6.41
C TYR A 124 -3.70 5.00 7.67
N SER A 125 -5.01 5.22 7.86
CA SER A 125 -5.55 5.95 9.01
C SER A 125 -5.45 5.18 10.33
N LYS A 126 -5.20 3.86 10.29
CA LYS A 126 -5.02 3.07 11.52
C LYS A 126 -3.75 3.52 12.27
N PRO A 127 -3.82 3.64 13.61
CA PRO A 127 -2.64 3.89 14.42
C PRO A 127 -1.69 2.70 14.34
N VAL A 128 -0.38 2.97 14.28
CA VAL A 128 0.64 1.91 14.33
C VAL A 128 0.58 1.31 15.73
N SER A 129 0.10 0.07 15.84
CA SER A 129 0.11 -0.65 17.11
C SER A 129 1.55 -0.88 17.52
N ARG A 130 2.04 -0.12 18.52
CA ARG A 130 3.35 -0.38 19.11
C ARG A 130 3.32 -1.79 19.73
N PRO A 131 4.37 -2.61 19.53
CA PRO A 131 4.44 -3.90 20.20
C PRO A 131 4.33 -3.68 21.72
N LYS A 132 3.45 -4.44 22.39
CA LYS A 132 3.36 -4.44 23.85
C LYS A 132 4.75 -4.82 24.37
N ARG A 133 5.41 -3.89 25.09
CA ARG A 133 6.60 -4.25 25.88
C ARG A 133 6.16 -5.33 26.86
N VAL A 134 6.66 -6.54 26.65
CA VAL A 134 6.62 -7.60 27.67
C VAL A 134 7.47 -7.06 28.82
N LYS A 135 6.86 -6.88 29.99
CA LYS A 135 7.55 -6.52 31.23
C LYS A 135 8.21 -7.74 31.81
#